data_AF-A0A851FG29-F1
#
_entry.id   AF-A0A851FG29-F1
#
_cell.length_a   1.000
_cell.length_b   1.000
_cell.length_c   1.000
_cell.angle_alpha   90.00
_cell.angle_beta   90.00
_cell.angle_gamma   90.00
#
_symmetry.space_group_name_H-M   'P 1'
#
loop_
_entity.id
_entity.type
_entity.pdbx_description
1 polymer ?
#
loop_
_entity_poly.entity_id
_entity_poly.type
_entity_poly.pdbx_seq_one_letter_code
_entity_poly.pdbx_strand_id
1 'polypeptide(L)'
;MSALSLVALVSLVSTVFAKQLEAHPPQQQHRHWAPICSGNPTNRIRGCDKYGCGNFGAHRHGGKERHGGVDVICRDGATVYAPFSGQLSGPIRFFHNGNAIDDGVQIQGSGNSFPLSSLPGYCVKLVCIHPFKYHGQVRRGQQLGRMLPMQKVFPGITSHIHVENCDQSDPTHLLTPNVLPQPLPQIDTRWATVCAGNPTNEIRGCDKYGCGYYGAPRRNGKGKHRAVDVICADGATVYAPFSGQLSGPVKIFHNGNAIDDGVQIRNSDFCVKLLCIHPIKYSGQIVKGQVLGRMLPMQRVFPGITSHIHIENCDHSDPTSNLERGKGQ
;
A
#
# COMPACT_ATOMS: atom_id res chain seq x y z
N MET A 1 55.95 39.79 37.99
CA MET A 1 55.37 38.43 38.11
C MET A 1 54.00 38.61 38.75
N SER A 2 52.83 38.28 38.23
CA SER A 2 52.29 37.71 36.98
C SER A 2 50.80 38.12 37.07
N ALA A 3 50.25 38.94 36.15
CA ALA A 3 49.41 38.49 35.02
C ALA A 3 48.30 37.49 35.44
N LEU A 4 47.03 37.60 35.10
CA LEU A 4 46.26 38.47 34.18
C LEU A 4 44.79 38.02 34.26
N SER A 5 43.88 38.88 33.76
CA SER A 5 42.66 38.59 32.98
C SER A 5 41.34 39.07 33.63
N LEU A 6 40.92 40.32 33.38
CA LEU A 6 40.11 40.85 32.25
C LEU A 6 38.69 40.23 32.14
N VAL A 7 37.66 41.01 32.51
CA VAL A 7 36.72 41.79 31.64
C VAL A 7 35.42 41.01 31.37
N ALA A 8 34.35 41.34 32.11
CA ALA A 8 33.24 42.27 31.79
C ALA A 8 32.17 41.60 30.88
N LEU A 9 30.98 41.27 31.40
CA LEU A 9 29.74 42.09 31.56
C LEU A 9 29.00 42.36 30.23
N VAL A 10 27.67 42.44 30.34
CA VAL A 10 26.61 42.81 29.34
C VAL A 10 25.82 41.59 28.87
N SER A 11 24.48 41.50 28.87
CA SER A 11 23.34 42.32 29.31
C SER A 11 22.11 41.47 28.91
N LEU A 12 21.21 41.07 29.81
CA LEU A 12 19.93 41.74 30.14
C LEU A 12 18.81 41.49 29.09
N VAL A 13 17.60 41.20 29.63
CA VAL A 13 16.25 41.49 29.09
C VAL A 13 15.38 40.32 28.58
N SER A 14 14.30 40.11 29.36
CA SER A 14 12.91 39.78 28.98
C SER A 14 12.41 38.33 28.92
N THR A 15 11.87 37.93 30.07
CA THR A 15 10.78 36.98 30.26
C THR A 15 9.43 37.55 29.76
N VAL A 16 8.90 37.08 28.63
CA VAL A 16 7.51 37.35 28.24
C VAL A 16 6.91 36.18 27.41
N PHE A 17 5.77 35.68 27.89
CA PHE A 17 4.76 34.80 27.27
C PHE A 17 5.09 33.32 26.99
N ALA A 18 4.89 32.48 28.01
CA ALA A 18 4.42 31.12 27.83
C ALA A 18 2.93 31.14 27.42
N LYS A 19 2.64 31.12 26.11
CA LYS A 19 1.39 30.57 25.59
C LYS A 19 1.71 29.25 24.91
N GLN A 20 1.22 28.19 25.53
CA GLN A 20 1.26 26.81 25.10
C GLN A 20 0.55 26.69 23.75
N LEU A 21 1.31 26.86 22.66
CA LEU A 21 0.91 26.39 21.34
C LEU A 21 1.02 24.87 21.38
N GLU A 22 -0.11 24.18 21.20
CA GLU A 22 -0.11 22.79 20.80
C GLU A 22 0.78 22.63 19.58
N ALA A 23 1.92 21.99 19.81
CA ALA A 23 2.89 21.62 18.80
C ALA A 23 2.18 20.72 17.78
N HIS A 24 1.80 21.32 16.65
CA HIS A 24 1.50 20.57 15.44
C HIS A 24 2.80 19.83 15.05
N PRO A 25 2.79 18.49 14.95
CA PRO A 25 3.98 17.76 14.60
C PRO A 25 4.46 18.13 13.18
N PRO A 26 5.76 18.03 12.90
CA PRO A 26 6.37 18.60 11.71
C PRO A 26 5.88 17.90 10.43
N GLN A 27 5.73 18.72 9.38
CA GLN A 27 5.26 18.39 8.03
C GLN A 27 5.99 17.19 7.40
N GLN A 28 5.45 15.99 7.54
CA GLN A 28 5.78 14.81 6.72
C GLN A 28 4.58 14.33 5.88
N GLN A 29 3.62 15.20 5.55
CA GLN A 29 2.27 14.77 5.18
C GLN A 29 1.75 15.21 3.80
N HIS A 30 2.61 15.23 2.77
CA HIS A 30 2.20 15.67 1.41
C HIS A 30 2.35 14.59 0.32
N ARG A 31 2.22 13.30 0.64
CA ARG A 31 2.14 12.21 -0.38
C ARG A 31 0.76 11.59 -0.57
N HIS A 32 -0.16 11.76 0.39
CA HIS A 32 -1.50 11.15 0.35
C HIS A 32 -2.60 12.20 0.50
N TRP A 33 -3.73 11.91 -0.14
CA TRP A 33 -4.92 12.73 -0.04
C TRP A 33 -5.49 12.71 1.38
N ALA A 34 -6.17 13.79 1.73
CA ALA A 34 -6.90 13.88 2.98
C ALA A 34 -8.02 12.82 3.04
N PRO A 35 -8.50 12.49 4.25
CA PRO A 35 -9.69 11.68 4.41
C PRO A 35 -10.87 12.30 3.67
N ILE A 36 -11.54 11.52 2.82
CA ILE A 36 -12.65 11.99 1.97
C ILE A 36 -13.95 12.00 2.75
N CYS A 37 -14.17 11.08 3.69
CA CYS A 37 -15.46 10.94 4.35
C CYS A 37 -15.39 11.03 5.87
N SER A 38 -16.35 11.76 6.47
CA SER A 38 -16.57 11.75 7.92
C SER A 38 -16.92 10.34 8.41
N GLY A 39 -16.05 9.78 9.27
CA GLY A 39 -16.15 8.41 9.75
C GLY A 39 -15.33 7.38 8.96
N ASN A 40 -14.55 7.81 7.96
CA ASN A 40 -13.56 6.97 7.28
C ASN A 40 -12.19 7.68 7.21
N PRO A 41 -11.46 7.78 8.34
CA PRO A 41 -10.22 8.56 8.44
C PRO A 41 -9.06 8.01 7.61
N THR A 42 -9.17 6.77 7.10
CA THR A 42 -8.10 6.11 6.34
C THR A 42 -8.51 5.82 4.90
N ASN A 43 -9.59 6.44 4.40
CA ASN A 43 -10.12 6.21 3.04
C ASN A 43 -10.26 4.72 2.68
N ARG A 44 -10.79 3.91 3.62
CA ARG A 44 -11.04 2.49 3.38
C ARG A 44 -11.86 2.31 2.11
N ILE A 45 -11.39 1.41 1.25
CA ILE A 45 -12.03 1.06 -0.01
C ILE A 45 -13.13 0.03 0.25
N ARG A 46 -14.25 0.18 -0.45
CA ARG A 46 -15.37 -0.75 -0.44
C ARG A 46 -14.91 -2.12 -0.95
N GLY A 47 -15.26 -3.17 -0.20
CA GLY A 47 -15.06 -4.56 -0.59
C GLY A 47 -16.04 -4.99 -1.69
N CYS A 48 -16.44 -6.26 -1.66
CA CYS A 48 -17.48 -6.77 -2.57
C CYS A 48 -18.82 -6.90 -1.84
N ASP A 49 -19.90 -6.58 -2.52
CA ASP A 49 -21.27 -6.86 -2.12
C ASP A 49 -22.07 -7.35 -3.34
N LYS A 50 -23.40 -7.51 -3.20
CA LYS A 50 -24.26 -8.04 -4.26
C LYS A 50 -24.31 -7.19 -5.55
N TYR A 51 -23.78 -5.97 -5.52
CA TYR A 51 -23.70 -5.07 -6.67
C TYR A 51 -22.30 -5.04 -7.32
N GLY A 52 -21.34 -5.80 -6.78
CA GLY A 52 -19.96 -5.87 -7.27
C GLY A 52 -18.94 -5.37 -6.25
N CYS A 53 -17.73 -5.09 -6.72
CA CYS A 53 -16.60 -4.72 -5.86
C CYS A 53 -16.14 -3.27 -6.11
N GLY A 54 -15.67 -2.61 -5.05
CA GLY A 54 -15.28 -1.20 -5.08
C GLY A 54 -13.85 -0.89 -5.51
N ASN A 55 -13.03 -1.91 -5.82
CA ASN A 55 -11.64 -1.71 -6.23
C ASN A 55 -11.53 -1.22 -7.69
N PHE A 56 -10.45 -0.51 -8.01
CA PHE A 56 -10.09 -0.20 -9.38
C PHE A 56 -9.95 -1.47 -10.21
N GLY A 57 -10.45 -1.44 -11.45
CA GLY A 57 -10.40 -2.59 -12.36
C GLY A 57 -11.36 -3.74 -12.03
N ALA A 58 -12.21 -3.61 -10.99
CA ALA A 58 -13.20 -4.63 -10.65
C ALA A 58 -14.19 -4.89 -11.80
N HIS A 59 -14.64 -6.14 -11.93
CA HIS A 59 -15.66 -6.50 -12.92
C HIS A 59 -17.01 -5.88 -12.52
N ARG A 60 -17.67 -5.21 -13.47
CA ARG A 60 -19.05 -4.73 -13.29
C ARG A 60 -20.02 -5.87 -13.66
N HIS A 61 -21.10 -6.04 -12.89
CA HIS A 61 -22.14 -7.02 -13.22
C HIS A 61 -22.77 -6.67 -14.58
N GLY A 62 -22.61 -7.56 -15.56
CA GLY A 62 -23.29 -7.47 -16.87
C GLY A 62 -22.47 -6.89 -18.04
N GLY A 63 -21.15 -6.68 -17.93
CA GLY A 63 -20.37 -6.13 -19.05
C GLY A 63 -18.89 -6.52 -19.11
N LYS A 64 -18.25 -6.23 -20.26
CA LYS A 64 -16.79 -6.31 -20.47
C LYS A 64 -16.02 -5.17 -19.79
N GLU A 65 -16.73 -4.13 -19.34
CA GLU A 65 -16.14 -2.92 -18.78
C GLU A 65 -15.73 -3.11 -17.32
N ARG A 66 -14.54 -2.58 -17.01
CA ARG A 66 -13.96 -2.61 -15.67
C ARG A 66 -14.27 -1.33 -14.94
N HIS A 67 -14.26 -1.39 -13.61
CA HIS A 67 -14.42 -0.23 -12.75
C HIS A 67 -13.29 0.78 -12.97
N GLY A 68 -13.61 1.95 -13.55
CA GLY A 68 -12.66 3.02 -13.89
C GLY A 68 -12.17 3.86 -12.70
N GLY A 69 -12.67 3.58 -11.49
CA GLY A 69 -12.32 4.32 -10.28
C GLY A 69 -12.30 3.42 -9.04
N VAL A 70 -12.34 4.05 -7.88
CA VAL A 70 -12.30 3.39 -6.56
C VAL A 70 -13.45 3.91 -5.72
N ASP A 71 -14.13 3.00 -5.03
CA ASP A 71 -15.25 3.31 -4.16
C ASP A 71 -14.75 3.47 -2.72
N VAL A 72 -14.64 4.71 -2.22
CA VAL A 72 -14.22 5.00 -0.85
C VAL A 72 -15.43 4.95 0.07
N ILE A 73 -15.41 4.09 1.08
CA ILE A 73 -16.54 3.87 1.99
C ILE A 73 -16.98 5.19 2.62
N CYS A 74 -18.27 5.52 2.47
CA CYS A 74 -18.86 6.73 3.01
C CYS A 74 -20.35 6.55 3.23
N ARG A 75 -20.83 6.80 4.44
CA ARG A 75 -22.25 6.62 4.77
C ARG A 75 -23.12 7.69 4.12
N ASP A 76 -24.35 7.33 3.77
CA ASP A 76 -25.36 8.28 3.26
C ASP A 76 -25.48 9.50 4.19
N GLY A 77 -25.51 10.70 3.60
CA GLY A 77 -25.60 11.97 4.34
C GLY A 77 -24.32 12.44 5.06
N ALA A 78 -23.28 11.60 5.09
CA ALA A 78 -22.00 11.95 5.72
C ALA A 78 -21.36 13.16 5.03
N THR A 79 -20.65 13.98 5.81
CA THR A 79 -19.84 15.08 5.28
C THR A 79 -18.67 14.50 4.47
N VAL A 80 -18.47 15.05 3.27
CA VAL A 80 -17.38 14.74 2.36
C VAL A 80 -16.41 15.91 2.34
N TYR A 81 -15.11 15.62 2.36
CA TYR A 81 -14.02 16.58 2.39
C TYR A 81 -13.19 16.53 1.10
N ALA A 82 -12.59 17.67 0.75
CA ALA A 82 -11.71 17.76 -0.41
C ALA A 82 -10.41 16.95 -0.16
N PRO A 83 -10.07 15.96 -0.99
CA PRO A 83 -8.86 15.14 -0.82
C PRO A 83 -7.57 15.97 -0.96
N PHE A 84 -7.60 17.06 -1.72
CA PHE A 84 -6.48 17.97 -1.93
C PHE A 84 -6.97 19.40 -2.25
N SER A 85 -6.04 20.36 -2.19
CA SER A 85 -6.30 21.74 -2.60
C SER A 85 -6.35 21.84 -4.13
N GLY A 86 -7.34 22.55 -4.67
CA GLY A 86 -7.52 22.69 -6.10
C GLY A 86 -8.70 23.57 -6.50
N GLN A 87 -8.90 23.69 -7.81
CA GLN A 87 -10.02 24.36 -8.43
C GLN A 87 -11.14 23.35 -8.71
N LEU A 88 -12.36 23.70 -8.32
CA LEU A 88 -13.55 22.91 -8.62
C LEU A 88 -14.10 23.22 -10.02
N SER A 89 -14.56 22.18 -10.69
CA SER A 89 -15.42 22.24 -11.88
C SER A 89 -16.53 21.19 -11.77
N GLY A 90 -17.75 21.54 -12.17
CA GLY A 90 -18.89 20.63 -12.13
C GLY A 90 -20.13 21.28 -12.78
N PRO A 91 -21.30 20.63 -12.68
CA PRO A 91 -21.52 19.32 -12.08
C PRO A 91 -20.93 18.18 -12.93
N ILE A 92 -20.53 17.09 -12.27
CA ILE A 92 -20.19 15.82 -12.93
C ILE A 92 -21.37 14.87 -12.74
N ARG A 93 -21.90 14.33 -13.83
CA ARG A 93 -22.99 13.34 -13.85
C ARG A 93 -22.53 12.13 -14.64
N PHE A 94 -22.62 10.96 -14.03
CA PHE A 94 -22.14 9.70 -14.60
C PHE A 94 -23.28 8.86 -15.15
N PHE A 95 -24.43 8.89 -14.49
CA PHE A 95 -25.54 8.03 -14.82
C PHE A 95 -26.45 8.65 -15.87
N HIS A 96 -26.43 9.98 -16.01
CA HIS A 96 -27.23 10.77 -16.96
C HIS A 96 -28.73 10.45 -16.93
N ASN A 97 -29.20 9.83 -15.85
CA ASN A 97 -30.55 9.28 -15.70
C ASN A 97 -31.33 9.96 -14.56
N GLY A 98 -30.74 11.00 -13.95
CA GLY A 98 -31.40 11.81 -12.93
C GLY A 98 -31.69 11.05 -11.63
N ASN A 99 -31.00 9.93 -11.38
CA ASN A 99 -31.19 9.19 -10.14
C ASN A 99 -30.67 10.00 -8.92
N ALA A 100 -31.07 9.57 -7.72
CA ALA A 100 -30.80 10.31 -6.48
C ALA A 100 -29.31 10.42 -6.09
N ILE A 101 -28.39 9.78 -6.83
CA ILE A 101 -26.95 9.83 -6.61
C ILE A 101 -26.16 10.40 -7.81
N ASP A 102 -26.83 10.88 -8.86
CA ASP A 102 -26.21 11.37 -10.09
C ASP A 102 -25.75 12.83 -9.97
N ASP A 103 -24.84 13.07 -9.04
CA ASP A 103 -24.20 14.35 -8.81
C ASP A 103 -22.76 14.17 -8.34
N GLY A 104 -21.94 15.18 -8.59
CA GLY A 104 -20.50 15.10 -8.44
C GLY A 104 -19.77 16.38 -8.82
N VAL A 105 -18.47 16.38 -8.55
CA VAL A 105 -17.58 17.50 -8.82
C VAL A 105 -16.21 17.00 -9.22
N GLN A 106 -15.55 17.73 -10.11
CA GLN A 106 -14.16 17.55 -10.47
C GLN A 106 -13.29 18.53 -9.70
N ILE A 107 -12.11 18.08 -9.27
CA ILE A 107 -11.09 18.90 -8.61
C ILE A 107 -9.80 18.78 -9.41
N GLN A 108 -9.23 19.92 -9.82
CA GLN A 108 -7.93 19.99 -10.47
C GLN A 108 -6.96 20.83 -9.63
N GLY A 109 -5.80 20.30 -9.25
CA GLY A 109 -4.84 21.02 -8.41
C GLY A 109 -3.60 20.22 -8.02
N SER A 110 -2.56 20.90 -7.54
CA SER A 110 -1.23 20.33 -7.29
C SER A 110 -1.08 19.54 -5.97
N GLY A 111 -2.13 19.46 -5.13
CA GLY A 111 -2.01 18.84 -3.80
C GLY A 111 -1.42 19.73 -2.71
N ASN A 112 -0.76 20.82 -3.09
CA ASN A 112 -0.06 21.72 -2.18
C ASN A 112 -0.87 22.99 -1.90
N SER A 113 -0.63 23.58 -0.73
CA SER A 113 -1.19 24.89 -0.35
C SER A 113 -0.61 26.06 -1.16
N PHE A 114 0.47 25.82 -1.91
CA PHE A 114 1.16 26.80 -2.76
C PHE A 114 1.34 26.26 -4.18
N PRO A 115 1.08 27.06 -5.23
CA PRO A 115 1.29 26.65 -6.61
C PRO A 115 2.79 26.64 -6.91
N LEU A 116 3.42 25.46 -6.79
CA LEU A 116 4.73 25.23 -7.38
C LEU A 116 4.51 24.68 -8.79
N SER A 117 4.92 25.43 -9.80
CA SER A 117 4.65 25.21 -11.23
C SER A 117 5.31 23.94 -11.82
N SER A 118 6.00 23.15 -11.01
CA SER A 118 6.87 22.05 -11.42
C SER A 118 6.44 20.67 -10.92
N LEU A 119 5.31 20.54 -10.20
CA LEU A 119 4.76 19.24 -9.78
C LEU A 119 3.53 18.84 -10.63
N PRO A 120 3.36 17.55 -10.98
CA PRO A 120 2.20 17.09 -11.70
C PRO A 120 0.93 17.34 -10.88
N GLY A 121 -0.05 18.03 -11.48
CA GLY A 121 -1.34 18.28 -10.85
C GLY A 121 -2.23 17.03 -10.85
N TYR A 122 -3.05 16.88 -9.82
CA TYR A 122 -4.11 15.90 -9.77
C TYR A 122 -5.34 16.42 -10.51
N CYS A 123 -6.06 15.52 -11.18
CA CYS A 123 -7.40 15.76 -11.72
C CYS A 123 -8.28 14.59 -11.32
N VAL A 124 -9.33 14.86 -10.53
CA VAL A 124 -10.16 13.81 -9.92
C VAL A 124 -11.62 14.18 -9.99
N LYS A 125 -12.45 13.20 -10.35
CA LYS A 125 -13.91 13.26 -10.28
C LYS A 125 -14.36 12.57 -8.99
N LEU A 126 -15.15 13.25 -8.20
CA LEU A 126 -15.86 12.71 -7.04
C LEU A 126 -17.34 12.63 -7.37
N VAL A 127 -17.91 11.43 -7.32
CA VAL A 127 -19.30 11.16 -7.70
C VAL A 127 -20.04 10.55 -6.51
N CYS A 128 -21.37 10.67 -6.50
CA CYS A 128 -22.27 10.35 -5.38
C CYS A 128 -22.21 11.38 -4.24
N ILE A 129 -21.81 12.62 -4.55
CA ILE A 129 -21.74 13.74 -3.61
C ILE A 129 -22.65 14.87 -4.10
N HIS A 130 -23.32 15.55 -3.18
CA HIS A 130 -23.88 16.88 -3.40
C HIS A 130 -22.90 17.94 -2.87
N PRO A 131 -22.13 18.62 -3.75
CA PRO A 131 -21.18 19.65 -3.33
C PRO A 131 -21.90 20.89 -2.81
N PHE A 132 -21.31 21.58 -1.83
CA PHE A 132 -21.82 22.89 -1.40
C PHE A 132 -21.62 23.98 -2.46
N LYS A 133 -20.68 23.77 -3.38
CA LYS A 133 -20.42 24.60 -4.56
C LYS A 133 -19.76 23.77 -5.66
N TYR A 134 -20.04 24.08 -6.92
CA TYR A 134 -19.46 23.37 -8.08
C TYR A 134 -18.22 24.05 -8.69
N HIS A 135 -17.97 25.30 -8.32
CA HIS A 135 -16.87 26.10 -8.85
C HIS A 135 -16.13 26.83 -7.72
N GLY A 136 -14.91 27.25 -8.02
CA GLY A 136 -14.04 28.00 -7.12
C GLY A 136 -12.98 27.14 -6.43
N GLN A 137 -12.11 27.79 -5.67
CA GLN A 137 -11.03 27.09 -4.98
C GLN A 137 -11.51 26.35 -3.74
N VAL A 138 -10.88 25.21 -3.46
CA VAL A 138 -11.00 24.45 -2.21
C VAL A 138 -9.63 24.12 -1.65
N ARG A 139 -9.55 23.99 -0.33
CA ARG A 139 -8.36 23.54 0.39
C ARG A 139 -8.47 22.07 0.73
N ARG A 140 -7.34 21.37 0.78
CA ARG A 140 -7.24 20.01 1.32
C ARG A 140 -7.92 19.92 2.69
N GLY A 141 -8.79 18.94 2.87
CA GLY A 141 -9.55 18.71 4.11
C GLY A 141 -10.72 19.67 4.33
N GLN A 142 -10.96 20.63 3.43
CA GLN A 142 -12.14 21.49 3.50
C GLN A 142 -13.42 20.69 3.24
N GLN A 143 -14.50 20.99 3.96
CA GLN A 143 -15.80 20.42 3.67
C GLN A 143 -16.23 20.75 2.23
N LEU A 144 -16.51 19.71 1.47
CA LEU A 144 -16.82 19.79 0.05
C LEU A 144 -18.32 19.61 -0.21
N GLY A 145 -18.99 18.76 0.56
CA GLY A 145 -20.41 18.46 0.38
C GLY A 145 -20.91 17.35 1.28
N ARG A 146 -22.03 16.75 0.89
CA ARG A 146 -22.63 15.58 1.56
C ARG A 146 -22.77 14.39 0.63
N MET A 147 -22.53 13.20 1.16
CA MET A 147 -22.80 11.94 0.47
C MET A 147 -24.29 11.81 0.16
N LEU A 148 -24.62 11.48 -1.08
CA LEU A 148 -25.99 11.29 -1.56
C LEU A 148 -26.62 10.00 -1.00
N PRO A 149 -27.95 9.84 -1.03
CA PRO A 149 -28.65 8.69 -0.44
C PRO A 149 -28.51 7.42 -1.31
N MET A 150 -27.34 6.80 -1.27
CA MET A 150 -27.01 5.61 -2.06
C MET A 150 -27.88 4.40 -1.72
N GLN A 151 -28.25 4.21 -0.45
CA GLN A 151 -29.14 3.10 -0.06
C GLN A 151 -30.53 3.21 -0.69
N LYS A 152 -30.97 4.41 -1.08
CA LYS A 152 -32.24 4.61 -1.78
C LYS A 152 -32.20 4.07 -3.21
N VAL A 153 -31.04 4.12 -3.87
CA VAL A 153 -30.86 3.67 -5.26
C VAL A 153 -30.41 2.21 -5.30
N PHE A 154 -29.51 1.81 -4.40
CA PHE A 154 -28.96 0.46 -4.32
C PHE A 154 -29.08 -0.12 -2.90
N PRO A 155 -30.25 -0.59 -2.48
CA PRO A 155 -30.45 -1.11 -1.13
C PRO A 155 -29.53 -2.31 -0.81
N GLY A 156 -28.67 -2.15 0.19
CA GLY A 156 -27.72 -3.19 0.62
C GLY A 156 -26.36 -3.14 -0.08
N ILE A 157 -26.08 -2.11 -0.87
CA ILE A 157 -24.71 -1.79 -1.29
C ILE A 157 -23.92 -1.26 -0.10
N THR A 158 -22.60 -1.39 -0.10
CA THR A 158 -21.79 -0.58 0.85
C THR A 158 -21.76 0.86 0.34
N SER A 159 -22.33 1.82 1.08
CA SER A 159 -22.33 3.24 0.66
C SER A 159 -20.91 3.78 0.49
N HIS A 160 -20.66 4.54 -0.58
CA HIS A 160 -19.33 5.01 -0.96
C HIS A 160 -19.36 6.27 -1.82
N ILE A 161 -18.27 7.03 -1.79
CA ILE A 161 -17.95 8.04 -2.81
C ILE A 161 -17.16 7.34 -3.92
N HIS A 162 -17.60 7.48 -5.16
CA HIS A 162 -16.84 7.00 -6.30
C HIS A 162 -15.77 8.03 -6.67
N VAL A 163 -14.51 7.61 -6.72
CA VAL A 163 -13.34 8.44 -6.95
C VAL A 163 -12.64 7.95 -8.22
N GLU A 164 -12.52 8.81 -9.22
CA GLU A 164 -11.91 8.48 -10.51
C GLU A 164 -10.90 9.57 -10.90
N ASN A 165 -9.69 9.18 -11.30
CA ASN A 165 -8.76 10.12 -11.93
C ASN A 165 -9.29 10.50 -13.33
N CYS A 166 -9.12 11.75 -13.75
CA CYS A 166 -9.62 12.22 -15.05
C CYS A 166 -9.04 11.45 -16.25
N ASP A 167 -7.82 10.93 -16.11
CA ASP A 167 -7.12 10.10 -17.09
C ASP A 167 -7.42 8.60 -16.95
N GLN A 168 -8.34 8.22 -16.07
CA GLN A 168 -8.74 6.84 -15.77
C GLN A 168 -7.62 5.96 -15.18
N SER A 169 -6.54 6.56 -14.69
CA SER A 169 -5.50 5.85 -13.94
C SER A 169 -5.97 5.47 -12.53
N ASP A 170 -5.28 4.51 -11.89
CA ASP A 170 -5.64 3.99 -10.57
C ASP A 170 -5.32 4.99 -9.43
N PRO A 171 -6.34 5.54 -8.71
CA PRO A 171 -6.14 6.50 -7.63
C PRO A 171 -5.80 5.86 -6.27
N THR A 172 -5.76 4.52 -6.16
CA THR A 172 -5.68 3.78 -4.87
C THR A 172 -4.50 4.24 -4.00
N HIS A 173 -3.35 4.49 -4.63
CA HIS A 173 -2.10 4.89 -3.96
C HIS A 173 -2.17 6.29 -3.31
N LEU A 174 -3.05 7.17 -3.80
CA LEU A 174 -3.26 8.50 -3.26
C LEU A 174 -4.28 8.49 -2.12
N LEU A 175 -5.23 7.54 -2.16
CA LEU A 175 -6.34 7.44 -1.23
C LEU A 175 -5.95 6.80 0.10
N THR A 176 -5.31 5.63 0.07
CA THR A 176 -5.09 4.84 1.28
C THR A 176 -3.73 5.15 1.91
N PRO A 177 -3.67 5.69 3.15
CA PRO A 177 -2.45 5.67 3.92
C PRO A 177 -2.33 4.27 4.53
N ASN A 178 -1.58 3.38 3.91
CA ASN A 178 -1.10 2.20 4.62
C ASN A 178 0.28 1.77 4.12
N VAL A 179 1.23 1.78 5.06
CA VAL A 179 2.60 1.30 4.96
C VAL A 179 3.42 1.95 3.85
N LEU A 180 4.18 2.99 4.25
CA LEU A 180 5.37 3.50 3.56
C LEU A 180 5.29 3.53 2.03
N PRO A 181 5.06 4.70 1.39
CA PRO A 181 5.38 4.82 -0.02
C PRO A 181 6.88 4.56 -0.20
N GLN A 182 7.22 3.37 -0.73
CA GLN A 182 8.44 3.26 -1.50
C GLN A 182 8.36 4.30 -2.63
N PRO A 183 9.47 4.97 -2.96
CA PRO A 183 9.45 6.16 -3.81
C PRO A 183 8.89 5.88 -5.22
N LEU A 184 8.15 6.86 -5.76
CA LEU A 184 7.89 7.00 -7.21
C LEU A 184 9.21 6.96 -8.00
N PRO A 185 9.15 6.58 -9.29
CA PRO A 185 9.97 5.54 -9.89
C PRO A 185 11.45 5.91 -9.86
N GLN A 186 12.13 5.52 -8.80
CA GLN A 186 13.37 4.82 -9.07
C GLN A 186 12.94 3.48 -9.67
N ILE A 187 13.62 3.03 -10.72
CA ILE A 187 13.52 1.62 -11.13
C ILE A 187 13.97 0.83 -9.90
N ASP A 188 13.04 0.50 -9.01
CA ASP A 188 13.31 -0.31 -7.83
C ASP A 188 13.44 -1.73 -8.36
N THR A 189 14.62 -2.01 -8.91
CA THR A 189 15.06 -3.33 -9.35
C THR A 189 15.02 -4.34 -8.21
N ARG A 190 14.88 -3.88 -6.95
CA ARG A 190 14.80 -4.72 -5.77
C ARG A 190 13.37 -5.12 -5.44
N TRP A 191 13.26 -6.26 -4.79
CA TRP A 191 12.00 -6.81 -4.36
C TRP A 191 11.45 -6.08 -3.13
N ALA A 192 10.13 -6.14 -2.99
CA ALA A 192 9.45 -5.67 -1.80
C ALA A 192 9.79 -6.54 -0.59
N THR A 193 9.43 -6.04 0.59
CA THR A 193 9.39 -6.83 1.82
C THR A 193 8.55 -8.09 1.60
N VAL A 194 9.09 -9.25 1.95
CA VAL A 194 8.44 -10.56 1.76
C VAL A 194 7.61 -10.94 2.97
N CYS A 195 8.05 -10.65 4.20
CA CYS A 195 7.36 -11.10 5.40
C CYS A 195 6.99 -9.96 6.35
N ALA A 196 5.77 -10.03 6.90
CA ALA A 196 5.35 -9.18 8.01
C ALA A 196 6.24 -9.42 9.23
N GLY A 197 6.84 -8.35 9.74
CA GLY A 197 7.81 -8.42 10.84
C GLY A 197 9.28 -8.53 10.40
N ASN A 198 9.56 -8.64 9.09
CA ASN A 198 10.92 -8.60 8.54
C ASN A 198 11.04 -7.57 7.41
N PRO A 199 11.09 -6.25 7.72
CA PRO A 199 11.03 -5.18 6.72
C PRO A 199 12.25 -5.13 5.78
N THR A 200 13.36 -5.76 6.16
CA THR A 200 14.64 -5.73 5.43
C THR A 200 14.91 -7.00 4.63
N ASN A 201 13.99 -7.97 4.62
CA ASN A 201 14.20 -9.30 4.04
C ASN A 201 15.45 -9.98 4.61
N GLU A 202 15.67 -9.86 5.92
CA GLU A 202 16.78 -10.50 6.61
C GLU A 202 16.82 -12.00 6.29
N ILE A 203 18.00 -12.44 5.85
CA ILE A 203 18.27 -13.82 5.49
C ILE A 203 18.60 -14.61 6.74
N ARG A 204 17.99 -15.77 6.88
CA ARG A 204 18.24 -16.71 7.96
C ARG A 204 19.73 -17.05 8.02
N GLY A 205 20.31 -16.86 9.21
CA GLY A 205 21.66 -17.30 9.55
C GLY A 205 21.78 -18.82 9.65
N CYS A 206 22.64 -19.30 10.55
CA CYS A 206 22.81 -20.74 10.78
C CYS A 206 22.10 -21.18 12.07
N ASP A 207 21.47 -22.34 12.02
CA ASP A 207 20.94 -23.04 13.18
C ASP A 207 21.26 -24.54 13.09
N LYS A 208 20.69 -25.35 13.99
CA LYS A 208 20.96 -26.79 14.05
C LYS A 208 20.53 -27.57 12.80
N TYR A 209 19.80 -26.98 11.86
CA TYR A 209 19.40 -27.60 10.60
C TYR A 209 20.26 -27.15 9.41
N GLY A 210 21.13 -26.16 9.58
CA GLY A 210 21.99 -25.61 8.54
C GLY A 210 21.83 -24.09 8.42
N CYS A 211 22.26 -23.54 7.29
CA CYS A 211 22.24 -22.09 7.05
C CYS A 211 21.32 -21.72 5.88
N GLY A 212 20.76 -20.51 5.96
CA GLY A 212 19.73 -20.02 5.04
C GLY A 212 20.22 -19.23 3.81
N TYR A 213 21.51 -18.87 3.73
CA TYR A 213 22.06 -18.12 2.60
C TYR A 213 22.25 -19.00 1.35
N TYR A 214 22.30 -18.36 0.17
CA TYR A 214 22.54 -19.05 -1.10
C TYR A 214 23.93 -19.70 -1.13
N GLY A 215 24.03 -20.91 -1.66
CA GLY A 215 25.28 -21.65 -1.70
C GLY A 215 25.67 -22.33 -0.39
N ALA A 216 24.90 -22.19 0.69
CA ALA A 216 25.17 -22.84 1.97
C ALA A 216 25.28 -24.38 1.82
N PRO A 217 26.28 -25.03 2.43
CA PRO A 217 26.46 -26.47 2.31
C PRO A 217 25.29 -27.22 2.93
N ARG A 218 24.79 -28.25 2.25
CA ARG A 218 23.79 -29.17 2.79
C ARG A 218 24.49 -30.37 3.43
N ARG A 219 23.92 -30.87 4.54
CA ARG A 219 24.47 -32.03 5.27
C ARG A 219 24.60 -33.24 4.35
N ASN A 220 25.60 -34.07 4.64
CA ASN A 220 25.86 -35.34 3.96
C ASN A 220 26.14 -35.23 2.46
N GLY A 221 26.83 -34.16 2.03
CA GLY A 221 27.27 -34.04 0.63
C GLY A 221 26.16 -33.82 -0.39
N LYS A 222 24.92 -33.50 0.04
CA LYS A 222 23.74 -33.29 -0.81
C LYS A 222 23.79 -31.97 -1.63
N GLY A 223 24.98 -31.43 -1.85
CA GLY A 223 25.20 -30.20 -2.60
C GLY A 223 25.01 -28.92 -1.79
N LYS A 224 24.72 -27.82 -2.49
CA LYS A 224 24.59 -26.48 -1.95
C LYS A 224 23.13 -26.01 -1.98
N HIS A 225 22.77 -25.09 -1.08
CA HIS A 225 21.50 -24.40 -1.10
C HIS A 225 21.33 -23.59 -2.39
N ARG A 226 20.27 -23.84 -3.16
CA ARG A 226 19.99 -23.14 -4.43
C ARG A 226 19.02 -21.96 -4.27
N ALA A 227 18.81 -21.55 -3.04
CA ALA A 227 17.78 -20.61 -2.66
C ALA A 227 18.25 -19.78 -1.46
N VAL A 228 17.41 -18.84 -1.06
CA VAL A 228 17.60 -18.02 0.13
C VAL A 228 16.40 -18.19 1.05
N ASP A 229 16.68 -18.37 2.33
CA ASP A 229 15.67 -18.49 3.38
C ASP A 229 15.47 -17.10 4.02
N VAL A 230 14.39 -16.40 3.69
CA VAL A 230 14.06 -15.09 4.29
C VAL A 230 13.29 -15.31 5.58
N ILE A 231 13.78 -14.74 6.70
CA ILE A 231 13.19 -14.93 8.03
C ILE A 231 11.73 -14.49 8.02
N CYS A 232 10.87 -15.36 8.53
CA CYS A 232 9.44 -15.12 8.61
C CYS A 232 8.85 -15.96 9.73
N ALA A 233 7.94 -15.42 10.54
CA ALA A 233 7.34 -16.18 11.64
C ALA A 233 6.20 -17.08 11.13
N ASP A 234 6.00 -18.23 11.78
CA ASP A 234 4.87 -19.12 11.48
C ASP A 234 3.54 -18.34 11.55
N GLY A 235 2.70 -18.47 10.52
CA GLY A 235 1.43 -17.74 10.41
C GLY A 235 1.54 -16.26 10.04
N ALA A 236 2.75 -15.71 9.89
CA ALA A 236 2.94 -14.33 9.44
C ALA A 236 2.37 -14.12 8.02
N THR A 237 1.95 -12.88 7.76
CA THR A 237 1.53 -12.47 6.41
C THR A 237 2.77 -12.43 5.51
N VAL A 238 2.64 -13.04 4.33
CA VAL A 238 3.66 -12.99 3.28
C VAL A 238 3.16 -12.11 2.15
N TYR A 239 4.03 -11.24 1.64
CA TYR A 239 3.75 -10.30 0.56
C TYR A 239 4.48 -10.70 -0.73
N ALA A 240 3.94 -10.27 -1.86
CA ALA A 240 4.55 -10.52 -3.16
C ALA A 240 5.83 -9.67 -3.34
N PRO A 241 7.00 -10.28 -3.59
CA PRO A 241 8.26 -9.55 -3.78
C PRO A 241 8.24 -8.64 -5.02
N PHE A 242 7.49 -9.00 -6.06
CA PHE A 242 7.34 -8.24 -7.30
C PHE A 242 5.99 -8.53 -7.96
N SER A 243 5.61 -7.71 -8.94
CA SER A 243 4.38 -7.90 -9.72
C SER A 243 4.57 -8.98 -10.76
N GLY A 244 3.59 -9.86 -10.95
CA GLY A 244 3.67 -10.90 -11.97
C GLY A 244 2.47 -11.84 -12.02
N GLN A 245 2.58 -12.84 -12.87
CA GLN A 245 1.62 -13.93 -13.00
C GLN A 245 1.95 -15.05 -12.02
N LEU A 246 0.96 -15.49 -11.26
CA LEU A 246 1.05 -16.64 -10.38
C LEU A 246 0.83 -17.94 -11.14
N SER A 247 1.61 -18.97 -10.76
CA SER A 247 1.40 -20.36 -11.15
C SER A 247 1.74 -21.27 -9.97
N GLY A 248 0.84 -22.19 -9.63
CA GLY A 248 1.04 -23.16 -8.54
C GLY A 248 -0.02 -24.26 -8.57
N PRO A 249 -0.04 -25.14 -7.56
CA PRO A 249 0.87 -25.16 -6.41
C PRO A 249 2.29 -25.59 -6.80
N VAL A 250 3.28 -25.12 -6.03
CA VAL A 250 4.67 -25.60 -6.11
C VAL A 250 4.98 -26.34 -4.81
N LYS A 251 5.41 -27.61 -4.94
CA LYS A 251 5.74 -28.49 -3.81
C LYS A 251 7.18 -28.95 -3.95
N ILE A 252 7.88 -29.13 -2.82
CA ILE A 252 9.30 -29.54 -2.82
C ILE A 252 9.53 -30.88 -2.15
N PHE A 253 8.68 -31.28 -1.22
CA PHE A 253 8.86 -32.53 -0.50
C PHE A 253 8.04 -33.67 -1.10
N HIS A 254 6.92 -33.34 -1.77
CA HIS A 254 5.97 -34.31 -2.34
C HIS A 254 5.55 -35.40 -1.34
N ASN A 255 5.63 -35.11 -0.04
CA ASN A 255 5.42 -36.06 1.04
C ASN A 255 4.28 -35.65 1.97
N GLY A 256 3.55 -34.58 1.62
CA GLY A 256 2.36 -34.14 2.35
C GLY A 256 2.65 -33.53 3.72
N ASN A 257 3.89 -33.12 4.00
CA ASN A 257 4.20 -32.46 5.27
C ASN A 257 3.49 -31.09 5.38
N ALA A 258 3.42 -30.57 6.61
CA ALA A 258 2.65 -29.35 6.93
C ALA A 258 3.19 -28.05 6.29
N ILE A 259 4.33 -28.10 5.60
CA ILE A 259 4.95 -26.96 4.91
C ILE A 259 5.11 -27.19 3.40
N ASP A 260 4.56 -28.28 2.84
CA ASP A 260 4.73 -28.68 1.44
C ASP A 260 3.72 -27.96 0.51
N ASP A 261 3.81 -26.64 0.50
CA ASP A 261 2.99 -25.77 -0.33
C ASP A 261 3.76 -24.48 -0.70
N GLY A 262 3.33 -23.87 -1.79
CA GLY A 262 4.04 -22.76 -2.41
C GLY A 262 3.47 -22.32 -3.75
N VAL A 263 4.04 -21.26 -4.29
CA VAL A 263 3.62 -20.63 -5.53
C VAL A 263 4.81 -20.06 -6.29
N GLN A 264 4.72 -20.07 -7.61
CA GLN A 264 5.67 -19.38 -8.48
C GLN A 264 5.08 -18.05 -8.94
N ILE A 265 5.91 -17.02 -8.99
CA ILE A 265 5.60 -15.70 -9.57
C ILE A 265 6.53 -15.46 -10.74
N ARG A 266 5.98 -15.03 -11.88
CA ARG A 266 6.76 -14.75 -13.09
C ARG A 266 6.33 -13.45 -13.80
N ASN A 267 7.29 -12.68 -14.27
CA ASN A 267 7.11 -11.58 -15.21
C ASN A 267 8.23 -11.61 -16.29
N SER A 268 8.50 -10.49 -16.97
CA SER A 268 9.58 -10.41 -17.97
C SER A 268 10.98 -10.54 -17.38
N ASP A 269 11.16 -10.16 -16.13
CA ASP A 269 12.48 -9.95 -15.51
C ASP A 269 12.80 -11.03 -14.47
N PHE A 270 11.78 -11.56 -13.79
CA PHE A 270 11.91 -12.49 -12.68
C PHE A 270 11.03 -13.73 -12.86
N CYS A 271 11.55 -14.87 -12.42
CA CYS A 271 10.81 -16.10 -12.21
C CYS A 271 11.27 -16.72 -10.89
N VAL A 272 10.37 -16.80 -9.92
CA VAL A 272 10.71 -17.16 -8.53
C VAL A 272 9.67 -18.08 -7.95
N LYS A 273 10.12 -19.11 -7.25
CA LYS A 273 9.30 -19.99 -6.42
C LYS A 273 9.39 -19.53 -4.97
N LEU A 274 8.24 -19.32 -4.34
CA LEU A 274 8.12 -19.08 -2.91
C LEU A 274 7.47 -20.31 -2.26
N LEU A 275 8.15 -20.88 -1.28
CA LEU A 275 7.75 -22.12 -0.61
C LEU A 275 7.57 -21.89 0.88
N CYS A 276 6.96 -22.88 1.55
CA CYS A 276 6.58 -22.79 2.96
C CYS A 276 5.48 -21.73 3.21
N ILE A 277 4.63 -21.49 2.21
CA ILE A 277 3.54 -20.52 2.21
C ILE A 277 2.25 -21.20 1.78
N HIS A 278 1.13 -20.82 2.41
CA HIS A 278 -0.21 -21.06 1.87
C HIS A 278 -0.70 -19.79 1.16
N PRO A 279 -0.68 -19.75 -0.19
CA PRO A 279 -1.12 -18.59 -0.96
C PRO A 279 -2.63 -18.37 -0.84
N ILE A 280 -3.08 -17.12 -0.87
CA ILE A 280 -4.52 -16.83 -0.96
C ILE A 280 -5.13 -17.25 -2.30
N LYS A 281 -4.29 -17.40 -3.33
CA LYS A 281 -4.62 -17.90 -4.67
C LYS A 281 -3.35 -18.43 -5.35
N TYR A 282 -3.49 -19.45 -6.20
CA TYR A 282 -2.37 -20.08 -6.91
C TYR A 282 -2.18 -19.60 -8.36
N SER A 283 -3.15 -18.87 -8.90
CA SER A 283 -3.15 -18.38 -10.28
C SER A 283 -3.69 -16.96 -10.38
N GLY A 284 -3.43 -16.33 -11.52
CA GLY A 284 -3.81 -14.94 -11.80
C GLY A 284 -2.69 -13.93 -11.52
N GLN A 285 -2.99 -12.66 -11.72
CA GLN A 285 -2.03 -11.57 -11.52
C GLN A 285 -1.89 -11.20 -10.03
N ILE A 286 -0.68 -10.84 -9.61
CA ILE A 286 -0.35 -10.28 -8.30
C ILE A 286 0.49 -9.02 -8.48
N VAL A 287 0.32 -8.03 -7.61
CA VAL A 287 1.10 -6.79 -7.63
C VAL A 287 2.14 -6.82 -6.51
N LYS A 288 3.34 -6.27 -6.75
CA LYS A 288 4.41 -6.07 -5.77
C LYS A 288 3.85 -5.51 -4.46
N GLY A 289 4.19 -6.13 -3.34
CA GLY A 289 3.75 -5.74 -1.99
C GLY A 289 2.34 -6.18 -1.61
N GLN A 290 1.54 -6.75 -2.51
CA GLN A 290 0.23 -7.32 -2.13
C GLN A 290 0.38 -8.54 -1.24
N VAL A 291 -0.64 -8.79 -0.40
CA VAL A 291 -0.72 -10.03 0.38
C VAL A 291 -0.75 -11.22 -0.57
N LEU A 292 0.27 -12.07 -0.45
CA LEU A 292 0.41 -13.30 -1.23
C LEU A 292 -0.20 -14.49 -0.47
N GLY A 293 -0.04 -14.52 0.84
CA GLY A 293 -0.46 -15.67 1.65
C GLY A 293 -0.05 -15.60 3.10
N ARG A 294 -0.06 -16.76 3.75
CA ARG A 294 0.37 -16.96 5.13
C ARG A 294 1.51 -17.96 5.18
N MET A 295 2.51 -17.68 6.01
CA MET A 295 3.57 -18.64 6.25
C MET A 295 3.01 -19.90 6.94
N LEU A 296 3.44 -21.06 6.47
CA LEU A 296 3.07 -22.37 7.01
C LEU A 296 3.76 -22.64 8.36
N PRO A 297 3.24 -23.57 9.19
CA PRO A 297 3.76 -23.84 10.53
C PRO A 297 5.08 -24.64 10.50
N MET A 298 6.19 -23.96 10.21
CA MET A 298 7.52 -24.56 10.08
C MET A 298 8.04 -25.16 11.38
N GLN A 299 7.75 -24.55 12.53
CA GLN A 299 8.18 -25.09 13.83
C GLN A 299 7.59 -26.48 14.12
N ARG A 300 6.44 -26.81 13.51
CA ARG A 300 5.83 -28.14 13.65
C ARG A 300 6.64 -29.22 12.94
N VAL A 301 7.30 -28.88 11.83
CA VAL A 301 8.08 -29.83 11.01
C VAL A 301 9.54 -29.84 11.45
N PHE A 302 10.10 -28.67 11.77
CA PHE A 302 11.49 -28.52 12.19
C PHE A 302 11.60 -27.70 13.48
N PRO A 303 11.30 -28.30 14.66
CA PRO A 303 11.34 -27.57 15.93
C PRO A 303 12.73 -26.95 16.20
N GLY A 304 12.78 -25.64 16.42
CA GLY A 304 14.01 -24.89 16.69
C GLY A 304 14.81 -24.49 15.44
N ILE A 305 14.21 -24.57 14.27
CA ILE A 305 14.73 -23.89 13.07
C ILE A 305 14.39 -22.41 13.16
N THR A 306 15.14 -21.51 12.53
CA THR A 306 14.61 -20.16 12.29
C THR A 306 13.54 -20.26 11.20
N SER A 307 12.28 -19.92 11.53
CA SER A 307 11.18 -19.92 10.56
C SER A 307 11.47 -18.97 9.39
N HIS A 308 11.19 -19.41 8.16
CA HIS A 308 11.50 -18.66 6.94
C HIS A 308 10.57 -18.99 5.77
N ILE A 309 10.53 -18.08 4.78
CA ILE A 309 10.07 -18.38 3.41
C ILE A 309 11.28 -18.76 2.59
N HIS A 310 11.20 -19.90 1.91
CA HIS A 310 12.26 -20.36 1.02
C HIS A 310 12.02 -19.79 -0.39
N ILE A 311 12.99 -19.05 -0.91
CA ILE A 311 12.88 -18.31 -2.15
C ILE A 311 13.95 -18.79 -3.14
N GLU A 312 13.50 -19.34 -4.26
CA GLU A 312 14.35 -19.92 -5.29
C GLU A 312 14.05 -19.28 -6.65
N ASN A 313 15.07 -18.74 -7.34
CA ASN A 313 14.92 -18.38 -8.75
C ASN A 313 14.67 -19.64 -9.59
N CYS A 314 13.80 -19.56 -10.60
CA CYS A 314 13.44 -20.73 -11.42
C CYS A 314 14.64 -21.40 -12.12
N ASP A 315 15.69 -20.63 -12.41
CA ASP A 315 16.95 -21.09 -13.02
C ASP A 315 18.03 -21.47 -11.99
N HIS A 316 17.70 -21.44 -10.70
CA HIS A 316 18.60 -21.67 -9.56
C HIS A 316 19.74 -20.65 -9.40
N SER A 317 19.66 -19.50 -10.05
CA SER A 317 20.59 -18.38 -9.81
C SER A 317 20.40 -17.78 -8.41
N ASP A 318 21.39 -17.02 -7.93
CA ASP A 318 21.37 -16.38 -6.61
C ASP A 318 20.37 -15.20 -6.56
N PRO A 319 19.30 -15.26 -5.74
CA PRO A 319 18.31 -14.18 -5.63
C PRO A 319 18.73 -13.05 -4.66
N THR A 320 19.88 -13.17 -3.97
CA THR A 320 20.25 -12.31 -2.84
C THR A 320 20.24 -10.82 -3.19
N SER A 321 20.77 -10.44 -4.37
CA SER A 321 20.84 -9.03 -4.81
C SER A 321 19.48 -8.34 -4.92
N ASN A 322 18.40 -9.12 -5.14
CA ASN A 322 17.05 -8.60 -5.21
C ASN A 322 16.42 -8.38 -3.83
N LEU A 323 16.95 -9.02 -2.78
CA LEU A 323 16.39 -9.00 -1.42
C LEU A 323 17.01 -7.89 -0.55
N GLU A 324 18.25 -7.48 -0.82
CA GLU A 324 19.00 -6.57 0.05
C GLU A 324 18.49 -5.12 0.02
N ARG A 325 17.76 -4.73 1.06
CA ARG A 325 17.76 -3.34 1.52
C ARG A 325 18.94 -3.18 2.48
N GLY A 326 20.03 -2.61 1.96
CA GLY A 326 21.26 -2.21 2.65
C GLY A 326 21.40 -2.64 4.11
N LYS A 327 22.29 -3.58 4.37
CA LYS A 327 22.88 -3.73 5.71
C LYS A 327 23.40 -2.36 6.13
N GLY A 328 23.03 -1.91 7.33
CA GLY A 328 23.47 -0.63 7.88
C GLY A 328 24.98 -0.45 7.75
N GLN A 329 25.36 0.65 7.11
CA GLN A 329 26.45 1.50 7.57
C GLN A 329 25.81 2.65 8.34
#